data_AF-B4LV76-F1
#
_entry.id   AF-B4LV76-F1
#
_cell.length_a   1.000
_cell.length_b   1.000
_cell.length_c   1.000
_cell.angle_alpha   90.00
_cell.angle_beta   90.00
_cell.angle_gamma   90.00
#
_symmetry.space_group_name_H-M   'P 1'
#
loop_
_entity.id
_entity.type
_entity.pdbx_description
1 polymer ?
#
loop_
_entity_poly.entity_id
_entity_poly.type
_entity_poly.pdbx_seq_one_letter_code
_entity_poly.pdbx_strand_id
1 'polypeptide(L)'
;MRTTIGYLFLGSLSWAVFAVPIIPDNNFWLYQGDMAVGYKRNGLLSPDEHWPNGEVYYTIDEKFKPEHVAHIKLAMQIIQSVSCIQFLPAVEDTKNFVEIKVSLSGCWSNVGFLGGKQTLSLPDQGVDEGCFRLGTIQHELLHTLGFLHQQSSPDRDDYVQIAWENIQPDNISNFQKYNSSRVGNFGATYDYGSIMHYSVSAFKKSAGLDTIKPLQSLNGRRMGQRNRMSDADITRLNNMYKCNNQTEMPNVTAKAIEEKTDPPMETTQS
;
A
#
# COMPACT_ATOMS: atom_id res chain seq x y z
N MET A 1 -2.75 76.20 5.52
CA MET A 1 -3.66 75.43 4.65
C MET A 1 -3.07 74.05 4.46
N ARG A 2 -3.87 73.03 4.73
CA ARG A 2 -3.54 71.61 4.64
C ARG A 2 -3.38 71.21 3.17
N THR A 3 -2.33 70.46 2.83
CA THR A 3 -2.35 69.62 1.63
C THR A 3 -1.58 68.32 1.86
N THR A 4 -2.40 67.29 1.99
CA THR A 4 -2.29 65.83 1.99
C THR A 4 -0.98 65.17 1.51
N ILE A 5 -0.42 64.30 2.35
CA ILE A 5 0.53 63.24 2.00
C ILE A 5 -0.28 62.05 1.46
N GLY A 6 -0.08 61.67 0.19
CA GLY A 6 -0.65 60.47 -0.39
C GLY A 6 0.23 59.25 -0.09
N TYR A 7 -0.32 58.27 0.63
CA TYR A 7 0.27 56.94 0.74
C TYR A 7 -0.28 56.08 -0.40
N LEU A 8 0.59 55.61 -1.29
CA LEU A 8 0.31 54.50 -2.19
C LEU A 8 0.15 53.23 -1.35
N PHE A 9 -1.10 52.77 -1.19
CA PHE A 9 -1.38 51.40 -0.77
C PHE A 9 -1.05 50.46 -1.93
N LEU A 10 0.15 49.89 -1.92
CA LEU A 10 0.39 48.62 -2.61
C LEU A 10 -0.09 47.51 -1.67
N GLY A 11 -1.27 46.97 -1.98
CA GLY A 11 -1.82 45.82 -1.27
C GLY A 11 -0.86 44.65 -1.33
N SER A 12 -0.38 44.22 -0.17
CA SER A 12 0.29 42.94 -0.02
C SER A 12 -0.76 41.83 -0.13
N LEU A 13 -0.87 41.26 -1.33
CA LEU A 13 -1.44 39.92 -1.49
C LEU A 13 -0.52 38.96 -0.74
N SER A 14 -0.94 38.61 0.48
CA SER A 14 -0.37 37.51 1.26
C SER A 14 -0.70 36.22 0.52
N TRP A 15 0.15 35.84 -0.42
CA TRP A 15 0.23 34.47 -0.90
C TRP A 15 0.88 33.68 0.23
N ALA A 16 0.05 33.21 1.17
CA ALA A 16 0.42 32.06 1.97
C ALA A 16 0.53 30.88 1.00
N VAL A 17 1.70 30.76 0.37
CA VAL A 17 2.17 29.49 -0.17
C VAL A 17 2.21 28.61 1.06
N PHE A 18 1.26 27.68 1.18
CA PHE A 18 1.42 26.53 2.05
C PHE A 18 2.58 25.74 1.47
N ALA A 19 3.81 26.18 1.79
CA ALA A 19 4.97 25.34 1.70
C ALA A 19 4.69 24.21 2.67
N VAL A 20 4.29 23.06 2.12
CA VAL A 20 4.34 21.80 2.86
C VAL A 20 5.76 21.72 3.38
N PRO A 21 5.98 21.75 4.70
CA PRO A 21 7.33 21.68 5.22
C PRO A 21 7.95 20.39 4.71
N ILE A 22 9.09 20.51 4.03
CA ILE A 22 9.96 19.38 3.71
C ILE A 22 10.51 18.92 5.06
N ILE A 23 9.80 17.99 5.70
CA ILE A 23 10.25 17.37 6.94
C ILE A 23 11.26 16.29 6.55
N PRO A 24 12.49 16.36 7.07
CA PRO A 24 13.52 15.39 6.76
C PRO A 24 13.24 14.12 7.56
N ASP A 25 12.40 13.23 7.05
CA ASP A 25 12.40 11.84 7.49
C ASP A 25 13.06 11.00 6.39
N ASN A 26 14.39 11.12 6.34
CA ASN A 26 15.33 10.44 5.43
C ASN A 26 15.14 10.75 3.93
N ASN A 27 16.24 10.94 3.21
CA ASN A 27 16.29 11.13 1.75
C ASN A 27 15.82 9.87 0.99
N PHE A 28 14.57 9.46 1.16
CA PHE A 28 13.93 8.39 0.42
C PHE A 28 13.17 9.01 -0.75
N TRP A 29 13.72 8.88 -1.94
CA TRP A 29 12.93 9.12 -3.15
C TRP A 29 11.96 7.95 -3.29
N LEU A 30 10.68 8.18 -2.99
CA LEU A 30 9.64 7.17 -3.18
C LEU A 30 9.51 6.87 -4.67
N TYR A 31 9.73 5.61 -5.03
CA TYR A 31 9.61 5.14 -6.40
C TYR A 31 8.14 5.13 -6.78
N GLN A 32 7.80 5.77 -7.89
CA GLN A 32 6.40 5.97 -8.27
C GLN A 32 5.58 6.60 -7.12
N GLY A 33 6.15 7.54 -6.38
CA GLY A 33 5.41 8.38 -5.43
C GLY A 33 5.08 7.75 -4.06
N ASP A 34 4.91 6.44 -3.94
CA ASP A 34 4.49 5.77 -2.69
C ASP A 34 5.17 4.40 -2.43
N MET A 35 6.15 3.99 -3.23
CA MET A 35 6.90 2.75 -3.00
C MET A 35 8.32 3.00 -2.51
N ALA A 36 8.65 2.48 -1.33
CA ALA A 36 10.01 2.43 -0.81
C ALA A 36 10.72 1.14 -1.28
N VAL A 37 11.38 1.20 -2.44
CA VAL A 37 12.13 0.07 -3.02
C VAL A 37 13.59 0.08 -2.56
N GLY A 38 14.11 -1.05 -2.08
CA GLY A 38 15.49 -1.14 -1.56
C GLY A 38 16.54 -1.24 -2.65
N TYR A 39 17.67 -0.51 -2.52
CA TYR A 39 18.78 -0.53 -3.49
C TYR A 39 19.48 -1.89 -3.67
N LYS A 40 19.15 -2.92 -2.87
CA LYS A 40 19.78 -4.25 -2.94
C LYS A 40 18.95 -5.32 -3.65
N ARG A 41 17.65 -5.12 -3.85
CA ARG A 41 16.75 -6.08 -4.51
C ARG A 41 15.57 -5.34 -5.12
N ASN A 42 15.30 -5.56 -6.40
CA ASN A 42 14.16 -4.97 -7.09
C ASN A 42 13.48 -6.06 -7.96
N GLY A 43 12.20 -6.39 -7.72
CA GLY A 43 11.21 -6.77 -8.75
C GLY A 43 10.50 -8.13 -8.59
N LEU A 44 9.23 -8.08 -8.14
CA LEU A 44 8.38 -9.20 -7.72
C LEU A 44 7.92 -10.17 -8.82
N LEU A 45 8.83 -11.08 -9.14
CA LEU A 45 8.57 -12.46 -9.58
C LEU A 45 9.26 -13.49 -8.68
N SER A 46 10.24 -13.05 -7.87
CA SER A 46 10.98 -13.95 -7.01
C SER A 46 10.12 -14.38 -5.82
N PRO A 47 9.90 -15.69 -5.60
CA PRO A 47 9.22 -16.16 -4.39
C PRO A 47 9.87 -15.67 -3.09
N ASP A 48 11.18 -15.36 -3.12
CA ASP A 48 11.92 -14.84 -1.97
C ASP A 48 11.54 -13.41 -1.57
N GLU A 49 10.76 -12.71 -2.40
CA GLU A 49 10.22 -11.38 -2.14
C GLU A 49 8.75 -11.44 -1.68
N HIS A 50 8.17 -12.64 -1.54
CA HIS A 50 6.87 -12.84 -0.91
C HIS A 50 7.04 -13.15 0.57
N TRP A 51 6.07 -12.72 1.37
CA TRP A 51 6.03 -13.08 2.79
C TRP A 51 5.93 -14.60 2.96
N PRO A 52 6.82 -15.22 3.75
CA PRO A 52 6.78 -16.66 4.01
C PRO A 52 5.40 -17.09 4.49
N ASN A 53 4.84 -18.15 3.90
CA ASN A 53 3.51 -18.69 4.21
C ASN A 53 2.34 -17.69 4.06
N GLY A 54 2.55 -16.52 3.47
CA GLY A 54 1.54 -15.46 3.46
C GLY A 54 1.32 -14.80 4.83
N GLU A 55 2.25 -14.99 5.78
CA GLU A 55 2.17 -14.40 7.12
C GLU A 55 2.92 -13.08 7.17
N VAL A 56 2.19 -11.99 7.39
CA VAL A 56 2.73 -10.65 7.57
C VAL A 56 2.63 -10.28 9.04
N TYR A 57 3.78 -10.31 9.74
CA TYR A 57 3.83 -9.82 11.10
C TYR A 57 3.83 -8.29 11.11
N TYR A 58 3.13 -7.67 12.06
CA TYR A 58 3.02 -6.22 12.11
C TYR A 58 3.04 -5.65 13.54
N THR A 59 3.47 -4.40 13.65
CA THR A 59 3.21 -3.52 14.81
C THR A 59 2.43 -2.29 14.34
N ILE A 60 1.65 -1.70 15.24
CA ILE A 60 0.97 -0.42 15.00
C ILE A 60 1.50 0.57 16.03
N ASP A 61 1.98 1.72 15.55
CA ASP A 61 2.48 2.80 16.40
C ASP A 61 1.41 3.25 17.39
N GLU A 62 1.78 3.34 18.67
CA GLU A 62 0.90 3.73 19.78
C GLU A 62 0.33 5.15 19.62
N LYS A 63 0.92 5.97 18.74
CA LYS A 63 0.41 7.30 18.38
C LYS A 63 -0.90 7.24 17.61
N PHE A 64 -1.26 6.10 17.00
CA PHE A 64 -2.55 5.97 16.33
C PHE A 64 -3.70 5.96 17.35
N LYS A 65 -4.73 6.74 17.06
CA LYS A 65 -5.98 6.74 17.84
C LYS A 65 -6.71 5.40 17.68
N PRO A 66 -7.58 5.00 18.64
CA PRO A 66 -8.31 3.74 18.56
C PRO A 66 -9.08 3.54 17.25
N GLU A 67 -9.68 4.59 16.71
CA GLU A 67 -10.39 4.56 15.43
C GLU A 67 -9.47 4.29 14.23
N HIS A 68 -8.23 4.81 14.24
CA HIS A 68 -7.23 4.51 13.23
C HIS A 68 -6.80 3.05 13.30
N VAL A 69 -6.54 2.54 14.50
CA VAL A 69 -6.20 1.14 14.73
C VAL A 69 -7.31 0.22 14.23
N ALA A 70 -8.57 0.57 14.49
CA ALA A 70 -9.74 -0.18 14.00
C ALA A 70 -9.80 -0.20 12.46
N HIS A 71 -9.58 0.95 11.80
CA HIS A 71 -9.57 1.03 10.33
C HIS A 71 -8.43 0.25 9.69
N ILE A 72 -7.23 0.30 10.26
CA ILE A 72 -6.07 -0.50 9.81
C ILE A 72 -6.40 -2.00 9.91
N LYS A 73 -6.93 -2.43 11.06
CA LYS A 73 -7.33 -3.83 11.28
C LYS A 73 -8.46 -4.27 10.36
N LEU A 74 -9.43 -3.39 10.07
CA LEU A 74 -10.50 -3.68 9.12
C LEU A 74 -9.95 -3.89 7.70
N ALA A 75 -9.02 -3.05 7.24
CA ALA A 75 -8.37 -3.23 5.94
C ALA A 75 -7.61 -4.57 5.86
N MET A 76 -6.89 -4.95 6.91
CA MET A 76 -6.25 -6.26 7.03
C MET A 76 -7.29 -7.38 6.94
N GLN A 77 -8.37 -7.32 7.73
CA GLN A 77 -9.43 -8.32 7.75
C GLN A 77 -10.08 -8.51 6.37
N ILE A 78 -10.31 -7.42 5.62
CA ILE A 78 -10.85 -7.48 4.26
C ILE A 78 -9.92 -8.32 3.36
N ILE A 79 -8.61 -8.06 3.37
CA ILE A 79 -7.63 -8.82 2.57
C ILE A 79 -7.63 -10.30 2.99
N GLN A 80 -7.62 -10.59 4.30
CA GLN A 80 -7.68 -11.97 4.82
C GLN A 80 -8.96 -12.69 4.41
N SER A 81 -10.10 -11.98 4.33
CA SER A 81 -11.39 -12.59 4.00
C SER A 81 -11.51 -13.12 2.56
N VAL A 82 -10.62 -12.66 1.67
CA VAL A 82 -10.62 -12.99 0.23
C VAL A 82 -9.32 -13.65 -0.22
N SER A 83 -8.45 -14.01 0.72
CA SER A 83 -7.15 -14.64 0.42
C SER A 83 -6.67 -15.54 1.55
N CYS A 84 -5.52 -16.18 1.36
CA CYS A 84 -4.85 -16.95 2.40
C CYS A 84 -3.88 -16.12 3.26
N ILE A 85 -3.73 -14.82 2.98
CA ILE A 85 -2.84 -13.93 3.75
C ILE A 85 -3.31 -13.86 5.20
N GLN A 86 -2.36 -13.84 6.13
CA GLN A 86 -2.59 -13.62 7.56
C GLN A 86 -1.77 -12.44 8.04
N PHE A 87 -2.41 -11.48 8.70
CA PHE A 87 -1.75 -10.39 9.41
C PHE A 87 -1.70 -10.74 10.90
N LEU A 88 -0.49 -10.89 11.42
CA LEU A 88 -0.26 -11.36 12.79
C LEU A 88 0.45 -10.27 13.61
N PRO A 89 0.06 -10.02 14.87
CA PRO A 89 0.81 -9.09 15.71
C PRO A 89 2.22 -9.63 15.96
N ALA A 90 3.22 -8.77 15.82
CA ALA A 90 4.60 -9.10 16.16
C ALA A 90 4.75 -9.24 17.69
N VAL A 91 5.48 -10.28 18.11
CA VAL A 91 5.96 -10.49 19.49
C VAL A 91 7.44 -10.11 19.61
N GLU A 92 7.98 -10.05 20.83
CA GLU A 92 9.33 -9.54 21.16
C GLU A 92 10.46 -10.10 20.25
N ASP A 93 10.43 -11.38 19.90
CA ASP A 93 11.45 -12.03 19.06
C ASP A 93 11.18 -11.97 17.54
N THR A 94 10.16 -11.24 17.11
CA THR A 94 9.80 -11.15 15.69
C THR A 94 10.81 -10.31 14.92
N LYS A 95 11.61 -10.97 14.09
CA LYS A 95 12.68 -10.30 13.33
C LYS A 95 12.19 -9.61 12.07
N ASN A 96 11.19 -10.18 11.41
CA ASN A 96 10.65 -9.68 10.14
C ASN A 96 9.22 -9.22 10.37
N PHE A 97 8.99 -7.91 10.31
CA PHE A 97 7.66 -7.35 10.52
C PHE A 97 7.52 -5.99 9.84
N VAL A 98 6.27 -5.59 9.63
CA VAL A 98 5.88 -4.29 9.14
C VAL A 98 5.57 -3.38 10.32
N GLU A 99 6.33 -2.31 10.48
CA GLU A 99 6.03 -1.23 11.40
C GLU A 99 5.07 -0.25 10.71
N ILE A 100 3.80 -0.26 11.12
CA ILE A 100 2.80 0.70 10.66
C ILE A 100 2.94 1.94 11.54
N LYS A 101 3.55 3.01 10.99
CA LYS A 101 3.90 4.22 11.75
C LYS A 101 3.11 5.45 11.33
N VAL A 102 2.88 6.33 12.30
CA VAL A 102 2.44 7.70 12.03
C VAL A 102 3.60 8.45 11.38
N SER A 103 3.39 9.03 10.20
CA SER A 103 4.41 9.81 9.48
C SER A 103 3.83 11.02 8.80
N LEU A 104 4.63 12.07 8.63
CA LEU A 104 4.23 13.28 7.91
C LEU A 104 4.51 13.20 6.39
N SER A 105 5.13 12.11 5.92
CA SER A 105 5.57 11.93 4.52
C SER A 105 4.53 11.29 3.58
N GLY A 106 3.25 11.27 3.95
CA GLY A 106 2.17 10.68 3.15
C GLY A 106 2.02 9.18 3.31
N CYS A 107 1.14 8.57 2.50
CA CYS A 107 0.94 7.12 2.45
C CYS A 107 1.99 6.49 1.55
N TRP A 108 2.69 5.49 2.07
CA TRP A 108 3.66 4.70 1.30
C TRP A 108 4.01 3.41 2.04
N SER A 109 4.55 2.44 1.30
CA SER A 109 5.01 1.17 1.88
C SER A 109 6.30 0.66 1.22
N ASN A 110 7.07 -0.13 1.96
CA ASN A 110 8.05 -1.02 1.34
C ASN A 110 7.35 -2.09 0.50
N VAL A 111 7.95 -2.46 -0.63
CA VAL A 111 7.33 -3.43 -1.55
C VAL A 111 7.84 -4.85 -1.28
N GLY A 112 6.93 -5.77 -0.98
CA GLY A 112 7.24 -7.18 -0.73
C GLY A 112 7.97 -7.44 0.59
N PHE A 113 8.50 -8.65 0.74
CA PHE A 113 9.27 -9.10 1.90
C PHE A 113 10.76 -8.74 1.73
N LEU A 114 11.28 -7.87 2.60
CA LEU A 114 12.68 -7.41 2.54
C LEU A 114 13.64 -8.19 3.45
N GLY A 115 13.10 -8.88 4.46
CA GLY A 115 13.87 -9.47 5.56
C GLY A 115 14.30 -8.39 6.56
N GLY A 116 13.80 -8.48 7.80
CA GLY A 116 13.96 -7.48 8.85
C GLY A 116 12.72 -6.59 9.03
N LYS A 117 12.86 -5.56 9.86
CA LYS A 117 11.84 -4.51 10.03
C LYS A 117 11.71 -3.69 8.74
N GLN A 118 10.49 -3.54 8.26
CA GLN A 118 10.13 -2.67 7.13
C GLN A 118 8.94 -1.79 7.50
N THR A 119 8.68 -0.75 6.71
CA THR A 119 7.78 0.34 7.11
C THR A 119 6.56 0.43 6.20
N LEU A 120 5.42 0.70 6.82
CA LEU A 120 4.23 1.23 6.18
C LEU A 120 3.87 2.56 6.86
N SER A 121 3.78 3.62 6.08
CA SER A 121 3.56 4.98 6.56
C SER A 121 2.10 5.39 6.35
N LEU A 122 1.44 5.85 7.41
CA LEU A 122 0.14 6.50 7.32
C LEU A 122 0.16 7.80 8.14
N PRO A 123 -0.15 8.98 7.55
CA PRO A 123 -0.28 10.22 8.30
C PRO A 123 -1.52 10.21 9.20
N ASP A 124 -1.42 10.91 10.34
CA ASP A 124 -2.55 11.16 11.25
C ASP A 124 -3.58 12.07 10.56
N GLN A 125 -4.55 11.45 9.90
CA GLN A 125 -5.63 12.08 9.14
C GLN A 125 -6.96 11.48 9.58
N GLY A 126 -8.07 12.19 9.33
CA GLY A 126 -9.40 11.70 9.66
C GLY A 126 -9.70 10.33 9.01
N VAL A 127 -10.45 9.50 9.74
CA VAL A 127 -11.00 8.25 9.20
C VAL A 127 -11.77 8.52 7.91
N ASP A 128 -11.58 7.68 6.90
CA ASP A 128 -12.16 7.80 5.54
C ASP A 128 -11.66 9.02 4.73
N GLU A 129 -10.62 9.71 5.19
CA GLU A 129 -9.96 10.81 4.49
C GLU A 129 -8.52 10.45 4.09
N GLY A 130 -8.03 11.04 3.00
CA GLY A 130 -6.65 10.87 2.53
C GLY A 130 -6.13 9.42 2.58
N CYS A 131 -5.14 9.18 3.42
CA CYS A 131 -4.50 7.88 3.61
C CYS A 131 -5.29 6.92 4.51
N PHE A 132 -6.29 7.41 5.25
CA PHE A 132 -7.19 6.62 6.10
C PHE A 132 -8.49 6.19 5.42
N ARG A 133 -8.63 6.42 4.12
CA ARG A 133 -9.60 5.70 3.29
C ARG A 133 -9.29 4.22 3.33
N LEU A 134 -10.29 3.38 3.57
CA LEU A 134 -10.11 1.92 3.63
C LEU A 134 -9.40 1.34 2.40
N GLY A 135 -9.70 1.83 1.19
CA GLY A 135 -9.01 1.38 -0.01
C GLY A 135 -7.57 1.90 -0.13
N THR A 136 -7.23 3.05 0.47
CA THR A 136 -5.83 3.49 0.52
C THR A 136 -5.01 2.63 1.46
N ILE A 137 -5.55 2.24 2.63
CA ILE A 137 -4.85 1.30 3.52
C ILE A 137 -4.65 -0.06 2.83
N GLN A 138 -5.67 -0.57 2.14
CA GLN A 138 -5.54 -1.79 1.33
C GLN A 138 -4.46 -1.67 0.24
N HIS A 139 -4.37 -0.52 -0.43
CA HIS A 139 -3.34 -0.26 -1.44
C HIS A 139 -1.92 -0.37 -0.86
N GLU A 140 -1.65 0.26 0.29
CA GLU A 140 -0.35 0.17 0.96
C GLU A 140 -0.04 -1.25 1.47
N LEU A 141 -1.04 -1.96 1.98
CA LEU A 141 -0.90 -3.36 2.39
C LEU A 141 -0.62 -4.27 1.18
N LEU A 142 -1.19 -3.97 0.01
CA LEU A 142 -0.87 -4.70 -1.22
C LEU A 142 0.58 -4.43 -1.66
N HIS A 143 1.09 -3.20 -1.53
CA HIS A 143 2.52 -2.94 -1.73
C HIS A 143 3.38 -3.79 -0.79
N THR A 144 3.06 -3.84 0.50
CA THR A 144 3.72 -4.74 1.48
C THR A 144 3.70 -6.20 1.02
N LEU A 145 2.62 -6.65 0.38
CA LEU A 145 2.47 -8.01 -0.17
C LEU A 145 3.14 -8.21 -1.54
N GLY A 146 3.78 -7.18 -2.08
CA GLY A 146 4.53 -7.27 -3.32
C GLY A 146 3.79 -6.83 -4.57
N PHE A 147 2.70 -6.08 -4.44
CA PHE A 147 2.06 -5.48 -5.58
C PHE A 147 2.81 -4.25 -6.02
N LEU A 148 2.91 -4.09 -7.34
CA LEU A 148 3.37 -2.88 -7.99
C LEU A 148 2.19 -2.22 -8.69
N HIS A 149 2.38 -0.98 -9.10
CA HIS A 149 1.33 -0.25 -9.78
C HIS A 149 0.89 -0.84 -11.12
N GLN A 150 -0.41 -0.84 -11.37
CA GLN A 150 -1.03 -1.39 -12.57
C GLN A 150 -0.63 -0.61 -13.85
N GLN A 151 -0.50 0.73 -13.79
CA GLN A 151 -0.07 1.52 -14.95
C GLN A 151 1.40 1.29 -15.36
N SER A 152 2.15 0.59 -14.54
CA SER A 152 3.56 0.28 -14.76
C SER A 152 3.77 -1.16 -15.26
N SER A 153 2.68 -1.90 -15.47
CA SER A 153 2.73 -3.24 -16.06
C SER A 153 3.40 -3.24 -17.45
N PRO A 154 4.12 -4.31 -17.83
CA PRO A 154 4.86 -4.37 -19.10
C PRO A 154 3.98 -4.15 -20.34
N ASP A 155 2.74 -4.62 -20.29
CA ASP A 155 1.71 -4.57 -21.33
C ASP A 155 0.84 -3.30 -21.29
N ARG A 156 1.11 -2.36 -20.37
CA ARG A 156 0.23 -1.18 -20.16
C ARG A 156 -0.03 -0.34 -21.41
N ASP A 157 0.90 -0.29 -22.37
CA ASP A 157 0.74 0.52 -23.58
C ASP A 157 -0.32 -0.06 -24.55
N ASP A 158 -0.76 -1.31 -24.35
CA ASP A 158 -1.89 -1.91 -25.08
C ASP A 158 -3.25 -1.44 -24.52
N TYR A 159 -3.25 -0.81 -23.34
CA TYR A 159 -4.45 -0.42 -22.60
C TYR A 159 -4.53 1.08 -22.31
N VAL A 160 -3.40 1.75 -22.10
CA VAL A 160 -3.36 3.18 -21.81
C VAL A 160 -2.28 3.89 -22.63
N GLN A 161 -2.56 5.13 -23.00
CA GLN A 161 -1.57 6.06 -23.50
C GLN A 161 -1.11 7.00 -22.38
N ILE A 162 0.20 7.10 -22.17
CA ILE A 162 0.78 8.10 -21.27
C ILE A 162 0.95 9.42 -22.04
N ALA A 163 0.30 10.48 -21.56
CA ALA A 163 0.46 11.84 -22.08
C ALA A 163 1.65 12.52 -21.37
N TRP A 164 2.86 12.14 -21.78
CA TRP A 164 4.12 12.57 -21.16
C TRP A 164 4.23 14.09 -21.01
N GLU A 165 3.72 14.82 -21.99
CA GLU A 165 3.68 16.28 -22.03
C GLU A 165 2.84 16.91 -20.91
N ASN A 166 1.91 16.16 -20.31
CA ASN A 166 1.02 16.63 -19.24
C ASN A 166 1.56 16.36 -17.84
N ILE A 167 2.65 15.61 -17.71
CA ILE A 167 3.25 15.20 -16.42
C ILE A 167 4.16 16.31 -15.90
N GLN A 168 4.19 16.51 -14.58
CA GLN A 168 5.20 17.35 -13.94
C GLN A 168 6.62 16.81 -14.23
N PRO A 169 7.58 17.64 -14.64
CA PRO A 169 8.92 17.17 -15.04
C PRO A 169 9.59 16.23 -14.03
N ASP A 170 9.49 16.54 -12.74
CA ASP A 170 10.12 15.78 -11.65
C ASP A 170 9.44 14.41 -11.40
N ASN A 171 8.28 14.16 -12.01
CA ASN A 171 7.47 12.96 -11.81
C ASN A 171 7.43 12.04 -13.04
N ILE A 172 8.18 12.34 -14.11
CA ILE A 172 8.18 11.52 -15.34
C ILE A 172 8.62 10.08 -15.06
N SER A 173 9.59 9.88 -14.17
CA SER A 173 10.08 8.55 -13.78
C SER A 173 9.00 7.66 -13.14
N ASN A 174 7.95 8.25 -12.54
CA ASN A 174 6.85 7.53 -11.89
C ASN A 174 5.97 6.74 -12.87
N PHE A 175 6.11 6.98 -14.18
CA PHE A 175 5.35 6.33 -15.25
C PHE A 175 6.18 5.30 -16.03
N GLN A 176 7.40 4.99 -15.59
CA GLN A 176 8.22 3.97 -16.22
C GLN A 176 7.60 2.56 -16.04
N LYS A 177 7.69 1.74 -17.10
CA LYS A 177 7.24 0.33 -17.03
C LYS A 177 8.25 -0.53 -16.30
N TYR A 178 7.76 -1.61 -15.71
CA TYR A 178 8.63 -2.70 -15.29
C TYR A 178 8.96 -3.62 -16.47
N ASN A 179 10.10 -4.31 -16.36
CA ASN A 179 10.44 -5.37 -17.31
C ASN A 179 9.55 -6.59 -17.06
N SER A 180 9.09 -7.25 -18.12
CA SER A 180 8.38 -8.53 -18.06
C SER A 180 9.12 -9.63 -17.27
N SER A 181 10.45 -9.57 -17.21
CA SER A 181 11.26 -10.48 -16.39
C SER A 181 11.19 -10.20 -14.89
N ARG A 182 10.45 -9.17 -14.46
CA ARG A 182 10.34 -8.71 -13.06
C ARG A 182 8.92 -8.67 -12.53
N VAL A 183 7.91 -8.68 -13.40
CA VAL A 183 6.51 -8.56 -13.00
C VAL A 183 5.69 -9.56 -13.78
N GLY A 184 5.03 -10.44 -13.04
CA GLY A 184 4.04 -11.36 -13.59
C GLY A 184 2.65 -10.75 -13.51
N ASN A 185 1.81 -11.07 -14.49
CA ASN A 185 0.38 -10.77 -14.43
C ASN A 185 -0.38 -11.79 -13.54
N PHE A 186 0.27 -12.90 -13.17
CA PHE A 186 -0.27 -14.01 -12.36
C PHE A 186 -1.69 -14.43 -12.80
N GLY A 187 -1.91 -14.53 -14.11
CA GLY A 187 -3.20 -14.94 -14.69
C GLY A 187 -4.30 -13.87 -14.73
N ALA A 188 -4.05 -12.66 -14.23
CA ALA A 188 -4.99 -11.54 -14.29
C ALA A 188 -4.72 -10.64 -15.52
N THR A 189 -5.78 -10.24 -16.23
CA THR A 189 -5.68 -9.26 -17.31
C THR A 189 -5.43 -7.85 -16.78
N TYR A 190 -5.08 -6.92 -17.66
CA TYR A 190 -4.99 -5.51 -17.29
C TYR A 190 -6.33 -5.00 -16.74
N ASP A 191 -6.30 -4.31 -15.60
CA ASP A 191 -7.50 -3.83 -14.95
C ASP A 191 -7.46 -2.32 -14.65
N TYR A 192 -8.24 -1.55 -15.42
CA TYR A 192 -8.44 -0.12 -15.19
C TYR A 192 -9.07 0.19 -13.82
N GLY A 193 -9.81 -0.75 -13.23
CA GLY A 193 -10.46 -0.61 -11.92
C GLY A 193 -9.58 -1.03 -10.74
N SER A 194 -8.36 -1.51 -11.00
CA SER A 194 -7.45 -1.98 -9.96
C SER A 194 -7.21 -0.89 -8.92
N ILE A 195 -7.19 -1.29 -7.65
CA ILE A 195 -6.83 -0.38 -6.54
C ILE A 195 -5.39 0.09 -6.66
N MET A 196 -4.55 -0.66 -7.38
CA MET A 196 -3.15 -0.33 -7.69
C MET A 196 -3.00 0.53 -8.95
N HIS A 197 -4.10 0.98 -9.56
CA HIS A 197 -4.03 1.87 -10.71
C HIS A 197 -3.99 3.34 -10.28
N TYR A 198 -3.14 4.15 -10.92
CA TYR A 198 -3.21 5.60 -10.83
C TYR A 198 -4.52 6.20 -11.37
N SER A 199 -4.88 7.38 -10.87
CA SER A 199 -5.93 8.17 -11.52
C SER A 199 -5.49 8.68 -12.88
N VAL A 200 -6.44 9.02 -13.75
CA VAL A 200 -6.17 9.63 -15.07
C VAL A 200 -5.37 10.92 -14.97
N SER A 201 -5.41 11.60 -13.82
CA SER A 201 -4.85 12.93 -13.60
C SER A 201 -3.62 12.93 -12.69
N ALA A 202 -3.05 11.76 -12.40
CA ALA A 202 -1.92 11.60 -11.48
C ALA A 202 -0.71 12.44 -11.94
N PHE A 203 -0.08 13.17 -11.02
CA PHE A 203 1.13 13.99 -11.26
C PHE A 203 1.03 15.00 -12.43
N LYS A 204 -0.18 15.46 -12.76
CA LYS A 204 -0.37 16.46 -13.81
C LYS A 204 0.27 17.80 -13.46
N LYS A 205 0.79 18.48 -14.47
CA LYS A 205 1.41 19.82 -14.32
C LYS A 205 0.39 20.96 -14.13
N SER A 206 -0.87 20.75 -14.50
CA SER A 206 -1.92 21.79 -14.40
C SER A 206 -3.32 21.17 -14.30
N ALA A 207 -4.26 21.91 -13.74
CA ALA A 207 -5.66 21.48 -13.61
C ALA A 207 -6.30 21.17 -14.98
N GLY A 208 -7.24 20.23 -15.01
CA GLY A 208 -7.94 19.81 -16.23
C GLY A 208 -7.16 18.89 -17.19
N LEU A 209 -5.90 18.57 -16.90
CA LEU A 209 -5.11 17.66 -17.73
C LEU A 209 -5.20 16.21 -17.23
N ASP A 210 -5.24 15.29 -18.20
CA ASP A 210 -5.04 13.85 -17.99
C ASP A 210 -3.62 13.46 -18.41
N THR A 211 -2.95 12.69 -17.54
CA THR A 211 -1.63 12.09 -17.77
C THR A 211 -1.72 10.65 -18.24
N ILE A 212 -2.83 9.95 -17.95
CA ILE A 212 -3.10 8.60 -18.42
C ILE A 212 -4.45 8.57 -19.14
N LYS A 213 -4.44 8.19 -20.42
CA LYS A 213 -5.64 8.10 -21.25
C LYS A 213 -5.94 6.63 -21.55
N PRO A 214 -7.13 6.10 -21.18
CA PRO A 214 -7.49 4.73 -21.54
C PRO A 214 -7.72 4.62 -23.05
N LEU A 215 -7.24 3.53 -23.65
CA LEU A 215 -7.45 3.21 -25.08
C LEU A 215 -8.80 2.54 -25.35
N GLN A 216 -9.44 2.04 -24.29
CA GLN A 216 -10.76 1.38 -24.35
C GLN A 216 -11.77 2.08 -23.43
N SER A 217 -13.05 1.88 -23.70
CA SER A 217 -14.11 2.32 -22.80
C SER A 217 -13.94 1.68 -21.42
N LEU A 218 -14.01 2.50 -20.38
CA LEU A 218 -13.91 2.03 -18.99
C LEU A 218 -15.12 1.18 -18.58
N ASN A 219 -16.25 1.24 -19.30
CA ASN A 219 -17.46 0.47 -19.00
C ASN A 219 -17.91 0.60 -17.53
N GLY A 220 -17.93 1.84 -17.02
CA GLY A 220 -18.29 2.14 -15.62
C GLY A 220 -17.17 1.97 -14.59
N ARG A 221 -15.99 1.45 -14.98
CA ARG A 221 -14.80 1.43 -14.11
C ARG A 221 -14.21 2.83 -13.95
N ARG A 222 -13.49 3.06 -12.85
CA ARG A 222 -12.82 4.32 -12.56
C ARG A 222 -11.35 4.07 -12.18
N MET A 223 -10.44 4.52 -13.04
CA MET A 223 -9.00 4.52 -12.76
C MET A 223 -8.70 5.41 -11.54
N GLY A 224 -7.83 4.94 -10.65
CA GLY A 224 -7.49 5.66 -9.41
C GLY A 224 -8.55 5.57 -8.32
N GLN A 225 -9.49 4.64 -8.40
CA GLN A 225 -10.40 4.39 -7.28
C GLN A 225 -9.62 3.89 -6.04
N ARG A 226 -10.12 4.26 -4.85
CA ARG A 226 -9.58 3.86 -3.54
C ARG A 226 -10.72 3.37 -2.63
N ASN A 227 -11.66 2.63 -3.21
CA ASN A 227 -12.83 2.11 -2.52
C ASN A 227 -12.59 0.67 -2.02
N ARG A 228 -12.08 -0.21 -2.89
CA ARG A 228 -11.81 -1.63 -2.58
C ARG A 228 -10.89 -2.27 -3.62
N MET A 229 -10.34 -3.44 -3.31
CA MET A 229 -9.69 -4.31 -4.31
C MET A 229 -10.67 -4.72 -5.41
N SER A 230 -10.20 -4.80 -6.64
CA SER A 230 -10.97 -5.38 -7.74
C SER A 230 -10.89 -6.92 -7.74
N ASP A 231 -11.76 -7.57 -8.50
CA ASP A 231 -11.70 -9.04 -8.66
C ASP A 231 -10.38 -9.49 -9.30
N ALA A 232 -9.78 -8.65 -10.16
CA ALA A 232 -8.47 -8.89 -10.75
C ALA A 232 -7.35 -8.75 -9.71
N ASP A 233 -7.43 -7.77 -8.79
CA ASP A 233 -6.49 -7.64 -7.67
C ASP A 233 -6.54 -8.88 -6.77
N ILE A 234 -7.75 -9.33 -6.41
CA ILE A 234 -7.97 -10.54 -5.59
C ILE A 234 -7.42 -11.79 -6.29
N THR A 235 -7.71 -11.96 -7.57
CA THR A 235 -7.21 -13.10 -8.37
C THR A 235 -5.69 -13.11 -8.42
N ARG A 236 -5.08 -11.94 -8.68
CA ARG A 236 -3.63 -11.79 -8.69
C ARG A 236 -3.03 -12.16 -7.34
N LEU A 237 -3.60 -11.69 -6.23
CA LEU A 237 -3.10 -11.95 -4.88
C LEU A 237 -3.11 -13.45 -4.57
N ASN A 238 -4.24 -14.09 -4.84
CA ASN A 238 -4.41 -15.52 -4.59
C ASN A 238 -3.48 -16.39 -5.45
N ASN A 239 -3.21 -15.99 -6.69
CA ASN A 239 -2.27 -16.69 -7.56
C ASN A 239 -0.81 -16.44 -7.15
N MET A 240 -0.47 -15.22 -6.75
CA MET A 240 0.87 -14.87 -6.23
C MET A 240 1.25 -15.70 -5.01
N TYR A 241 0.32 -15.86 -4.06
CA TYR A 241 0.51 -16.60 -2.82
C TYR A 241 0.03 -18.06 -2.88
N LYS A 242 -0.41 -18.52 -4.07
CA LYS A 242 -0.88 -19.89 -4.32
C LYS A 242 -1.95 -20.35 -3.33
N CYS A 243 -2.88 -19.47 -2.96
CA CYS A 243 -3.89 -19.76 -1.94
C CYS A 243 -4.77 -20.97 -2.29
N ASN A 244 -5.01 -21.22 -3.58
CA ASN A 244 -5.79 -22.37 -4.04
C ASN A 244 -5.05 -23.72 -3.95
N ASN A 245 -3.73 -23.72 -3.74
CA ASN A 245 -2.92 -24.93 -3.58
C ASN A 245 -2.58 -25.24 -2.11
N GLN A 246 -3.13 -24.45 -1.17
CA GLN A 246 -2.99 -24.69 0.27
C GLN A 246 -3.98 -25.79 0.72
N THR A 247 -3.91 -26.98 0.12
CA THR A 247 -4.73 -28.14 0.52
C THR A 247 -4.16 -28.90 1.71
N GLU A 248 -3.03 -28.49 2.29
CA GLU A 248 -2.47 -29.13 3.48
C GLU A 248 -1.83 -28.09 4.43
N MET A 249 -2.66 -27.34 5.14
CA MET A 249 -2.25 -26.81 6.43
C MET A 249 -2.79 -27.79 7.49
N PRO A 250 -1.94 -28.40 8.34
CA PRO A 250 -2.41 -29.28 9.40
C PRO A 250 -3.31 -28.47 10.33
N ASN A 251 -4.50 -29.00 10.64
CA ASN A 251 -5.41 -28.44 11.63
C ASN A 251 -4.67 -28.19 12.95
N VAL A 252 -4.24 -26.95 13.19
CA VAL A 252 -3.64 -26.53 14.47
C VAL A 252 -4.68 -26.51 15.60
N THR A 253 -5.96 -26.76 15.31
CA THR A 253 -7.05 -26.76 16.28
C THR A 253 -7.33 -28.10 16.99
N ALA A 254 -6.53 -29.16 16.77
CA ALA A 254 -6.75 -30.46 17.44
C ALA A 254 -5.67 -30.88 18.45
N LYS A 255 -4.52 -30.18 18.55
CA LYS A 255 -3.38 -30.68 19.36
C LYS A 255 -3.24 -30.06 20.75
N ALA A 256 -4.15 -29.16 21.16
CA ALA A 256 -4.07 -28.47 22.45
C ALA A 256 -5.06 -29.02 23.52
N ILE A 257 -5.80 -30.10 23.25
CA ILE A 257 -6.78 -30.65 24.20
C ILE A 257 -6.37 -32.02 24.76
N GLU A 258 -5.35 -32.69 24.21
CA GLU A 258 -4.95 -34.03 24.69
C GLU A 258 -3.80 -34.07 25.71
N GLU A 259 -3.18 -32.95 26.08
CA GLU A 259 -2.04 -32.96 27.03
C GLU A 259 -2.37 -32.36 28.41
N LYS A 260 -3.59 -32.62 28.91
CA LYS A 260 -3.92 -32.45 30.33
C LYS A 260 -4.86 -33.55 30.81
N THR A 261 -4.33 -34.76 30.95
CA THR A 261 -4.87 -35.74 31.89
C THR A 261 -3.82 -35.95 32.99
N ASP A 262 -4.11 -35.44 34.18
CA ASP A 262 -3.30 -35.60 35.39
C ASP A 262 -3.06 -37.09 35.72
N PRO A 263 -1.93 -37.45 36.34
CA PRO A 263 -1.66 -38.82 36.78
C PRO A 263 -2.59 -39.22 37.94
N PRO A 264 -2.94 -40.51 38.10
CA PRO A 264 -3.78 -40.97 39.19
C PRO A 264 -3.06 -40.86 40.52
N MET A 265 -3.81 -40.38 41.52
CA MET A 265 -3.43 -40.25 42.92
C MET A 265 -3.15 -41.62 43.53
N GLU A 266 -1.93 -41.84 44.03
CA GLU A 266 -1.57 -43.00 44.86
C GLU A 266 -2.41 -43.02 46.14
N THR A 267 -3.22 -44.06 46.31
CA THR A 267 -3.82 -44.40 47.60
C THR A 267 -2.81 -45.17 48.44
N THR A 268 -2.21 -44.49 49.41
CA THR A 268 -1.60 -45.15 50.57
C THR A 268 -2.71 -45.67 51.48
N GLN A 269 -2.70 -46.98 51.74
CA GLN A 269 -3.41 -47.58 52.87
C GLN A 269 -2.39 -48.21 53.81
N SER A 270 -2.60 -47.92 55.10
CA SER A 270 -1.97 -48.50 56.29
C SER A 270 -2.15 -50.00 56.41
#